data_AF-A0A4R7RJC1-F1
#
_entry.id   AF-A0A4R7RJC1-F1
#
_cell.length_a   1.000
_cell.length_b   1.000
_cell.length_c   1.000
_cell.angle_alpha   90.00
_cell.angle_beta   90.00
_cell.angle_gamma   90.00
#
_symmetry.space_group_name_H-M   'P 1'
#
loop_
_entity.id
_entity.type
_entity.pdbx_description
1 polymer ?
#
loop_
_entity_poly.entity_id
_entity_poly.type
_entity_poly.pdbx_seq_one_letter_code
_entity_poly.pdbx_strand_id
1 'polypeptide(L)'
;MNPLLRTLILSLLFGLGLTSCDSVRDITDNPRYQTLIGRDVRTRVPMRLYNINAPGIPNPTPCELTQTRFGNNSLVGTLPPGQVVRFNQVIRWSNIYYTDDDLYGELVYKGKRYQFKYSTLLHQGNEIWLRLFDEDFDAPRPPPESYPKEFR
;
A
#
# COMPACT_ATOMS: atom_id res chain seq x y z
N MET A 1 30.64 -29.74 33.21
CA MET A 1 29.43 -29.57 32.37
C MET A 1 29.48 -30.63 31.27
N ASN A 2 28.46 -31.48 31.16
CA ASN A 2 28.50 -32.67 30.29
C ASN A 2 28.59 -32.24 28.80
N PRO A 3 29.58 -32.72 28.02
CA PRO A 3 29.72 -32.37 26.61
C PRO A 3 28.47 -32.67 25.78
N LEU A 4 27.73 -33.73 26.12
CA LEU A 4 26.46 -34.08 25.46
C LEU A 4 25.38 -33.01 25.68
N LEU A 5 25.28 -32.46 26.89
CA LEU A 5 24.32 -31.41 27.23
C LEU A 5 24.63 -30.11 26.48
N ARG A 6 25.93 -29.81 26.31
CA ARG A 6 26.39 -28.62 25.59
C ARG A 6 26.05 -28.73 24.09
N THR A 7 26.29 -29.89 23.49
CA THR A 7 25.93 -30.16 22.09
C THR A 7 24.41 -30.09 21.89
N LEU A 8 23.62 -30.67 22.81
CA LEU A 8 22.16 -30.67 22.73
C LEU A 8 21.58 -29.25 22.76
N ILE A 9 22.08 -28.40 23.68
CA ILE A 9 21.68 -26.99 23.81
C ILE A 9 22.09 -26.19 22.56
N LEU A 10 23.29 -26.41 22.03
CA LEU A 10 23.76 -25.77 20.80
C LEU A 10 22.90 -26.18 19.58
N SER A 11 22.54 -27.45 19.44
CA SER A 11 21.63 -27.90 18.37
C SER A 11 20.19 -27.39 18.54
N LEU A 12 19.70 -27.21 19.77
CA LEU A 12 18.38 -26.62 20.02
C LEU A 12 18.36 -25.11 19.69
N LEU A 13 19.45 -24.40 20.00
CA LEU A 13 19.61 -22.97 19.69
C LEU A 13 19.83 -22.73 18.19
N PHE A 14 20.50 -23.63 17.47
CA PHE A 14 20.60 -23.58 16.00
C PHE A 14 19.29 -23.99 15.30
N GLY A 15 18.49 -24.89 15.91
CA GLY A 15 17.17 -25.28 15.40
C GLY A 15 16.09 -24.21 15.55
N LEU A 16 16.29 -23.24 16.44
CA LEU A 16 15.47 -22.02 16.58
C LEU A 16 15.96 -20.85 15.70
N GLY A 17 16.89 -21.12 14.79
CA GLY A 17 17.40 -20.17 13.81
C GLY A 17 16.34 -19.76 12.78
N LEU A 18 15.52 -18.77 13.17
CA LEU A 18 15.01 -17.70 12.31
C LEU A 18 14.48 -18.13 10.93
N THR A 19 13.33 -18.80 10.89
CA THR A 19 12.45 -18.62 9.73
C THR A 19 11.77 -17.25 9.87
N SER A 20 12.44 -16.17 9.50
CA SER A 20 11.75 -14.93 9.17
C SER A 20 10.93 -15.21 7.91
N CYS A 21 9.71 -15.70 8.08
CA CYS A 21 8.86 -16.06 6.96
C CYS A 21 8.31 -14.77 6.38
N ASP A 22 9.10 -14.12 5.54
CA ASP A 22 8.59 -13.15 4.60
C ASP A 22 7.52 -13.88 3.78
N SER A 23 6.31 -13.33 3.78
CA SER A 23 5.18 -13.92 3.07
C SER A 23 4.56 -12.87 2.16
N VAL A 24 4.19 -13.36 0.99
CA VAL A 24 3.50 -12.59 -0.05
C VAL A 24 2.20 -13.31 -0.30
N ARG A 25 1.08 -12.61 -0.16
CA ARG A 25 -0.23 -13.20 -0.34
C ARG A 25 -1.12 -12.27 -1.15
N ASP A 26 -1.75 -12.83 -2.17
CA ASP A 26 -2.88 -12.17 -2.82
C ASP A 26 -4.07 -12.18 -1.84
N ILE A 27 -4.53 -10.98 -1.47
CA ILE A 27 -5.66 -10.77 -0.57
C ILE A 27 -6.75 -9.94 -1.25
N THR A 28 -6.81 -9.95 -2.59
CA THR A 28 -7.77 -9.18 -3.38
C THR A 28 -9.22 -9.41 -2.95
N ASP A 29 -9.56 -10.63 -2.56
CA ASP A 29 -10.91 -11.01 -2.11
C ASP A 29 -11.25 -10.53 -0.68
N ASN A 30 -10.32 -9.90 0.03
CA ASN A 30 -10.55 -9.44 1.39
C ASN A 30 -11.65 -8.35 1.42
N PRO A 31 -12.71 -8.52 2.24
CA PRO A 31 -13.84 -7.58 2.31
C PRO A 31 -13.49 -6.11 2.47
N ARG A 32 -12.37 -5.83 3.11
CA ARG A 32 -11.85 -4.47 3.30
C ARG A 32 -11.62 -3.69 1.99
N TYR A 33 -11.37 -4.36 0.87
CA TYR A 33 -11.04 -3.71 -0.41
C TYR A 33 -12.17 -3.76 -1.44
N GLN A 34 -13.33 -4.34 -1.09
CA GLN A 34 -14.43 -4.58 -2.03
C GLN A 34 -15.01 -3.28 -2.61
N THR A 35 -14.87 -2.16 -1.90
CA THR A 35 -15.30 -0.83 -2.35
C THR A 35 -14.39 -0.24 -3.44
N LEU A 36 -13.18 -0.76 -3.63
CA LEU A 36 -12.19 -0.20 -4.55
C LEU A 36 -11.82 -1.14 -5.69
N ILE A 37 -11.83 -2.45 -5.43
CA ILE A 37 -11.33 -3.45 -6.38
C ILE A 37 -12.34 -3.71 -7.50
N GLY A 38 -11.85 -3.69 -8.74
CA GLY A 38 -12.63 -4.00 -9.94
C GLY A 38 -13.57 -2.88 -10.40
N ARG A 39 -13.51 -1.70 -9.76
CA ARG A 39 -14.37 -0.54 -10.02
C ARG A 39 -13.55 0.67 -10.44
N ASP A 40 -14.22 1.59 -11.14
CA ASP A 40 -13.66 2.90 -11.42
C ASP A 40 -13.88 3.80 -10.21
N VAL A 41 -12.80 4.25 -9.58
CA VAL A 41 -12.83 5.15 -8.40
C VAL A 41 -12.08 6.43 -8.71
N ARG A 42 -12.38 7.52 -8.01
CA ARG A 42 -11.79 8.83 -8.31
C ARG A 42 -10.86 9.30 -7.21
N THR A 43 -9.71 9.87 -7.60
CA THR A 43 -8.82 10.53 -6.64
C THR A 43 -9.54 11.74 -6.02
N ARG A 44 -9.49 11.89 -4.69
CA ARG A 44 -10.08 13.05 -4.01
C ARG A 44 -9.16 14.25 -3.87
N VAL A 45 -7.86 14.02 -3.98
CA VAL A 45 -6.81 15.02 -3.80
C VAL A 45 -5.85 14.97 -4.99
N PRO A 46 -5.07 16.04 -5.24
CA PRO A 46 -4.02 15.96 -6.23
C PRO A 46 -3.04 14.85 -5.87
N MET A 47 -2.67 14.02 -6.85
CA MET A 47 -1.75 12.90 -6.63
C MET A 47 -0.61 12.93 -7.63
N ARG A 48 0.57 12.44 -7.22
CA ARG A 48 1.68 12.26 -8.15
C ARG A 48 1.69 10.85 -8.72
N LEU A 49 1.75 10.77 -10.04
CA LEU A 49 1.90 9.52 -10.79
C LEU A 49 3.36 9.32 -11.17
N TYR A 50 3.93 8.20 -10.76
CA TYR A 50 5.28 7.80 -11.11
C TYR A 50 5.27 6.61 -12.06
N ASN A 51 6.33 6.46 -12.82
CA ASN A 51 6.52 5.26 -13.65
C ASN A 51 6.86 4.08 -12.74
N ILE A 52 5.97 3.08 -12.68
CA ILE A 52 6.17 1.86 -11.87
C ILE A 52 7.44 1.08 -12.25
N ASN A 53 7.91 1.19 -13.50
CA ASN A 53 9.10 0.49 -13.99
C ASN A 53 10.41 1.24 -13.70
N ALA A 54 10.34 2.44 -13.09
CA ALA A 54 11.49 3.26 -12.77
C ALA A 54 11.31 3.94 -11.40
N PRO A 55 11.35 3.16 -10.30
CA PRO A 55 11.08 3.68 -8.96
C PRO A 55 12.09 4.78 -8.55
N GLY A 56 11.56 5.95 -8.13
CA GLY A 56 12.30 7.07 -7.55
C GLY A 56 12.48 7.06 -6.02
N ILE A 57 12.92 8.19 -5.47
CA ILE A 57 13.16 8.42 -4.04
C ILE A 57 11.83 8.95 -3.49
N PRO A 58 11.28 8.34 -2.44
CA PRO A 58 10.00 8.78 -1.89
C PRO A 58 10.11 10.23 -1.44
N ASN A 59 9.23 11.09 -1.96
CA ASN A 59 9.16 12.47 -1.52
C ASN A 59 8.23 12.50 -0.30
N PRO A 60 8.63 13.09 0.85
CA PRO A 60 7.82 13.12 2.07
C PRO A 60 6.52 13.95 1.95
N THR A 61 6.09 14.34 0.74
CA THR A 61 4.87 15.13 0.54
C THR A 61 3.65 14.22 0.34
N PRO A 62 2.50 14.60 0.91
CA PRO A 62 1.36 13.70 1.07
C PRO A 62 0.68 13.46 -0.28
N CYS A 63 0.37 12.20 -0.58
CA CYS A 63 -0.39 11.70 -1.73
C CYS A 63 0.42 11.34 -3.00
N GLU A 64 1.31 10.35 -2.86
CA GLU A 64 1.88 9.60 -3.98
C GLU A 64 0.93 8.46 -4.38
N LEU A 65 0.50 8.39 -5.64
CA LEU A 65 -0.32 7.27 -6.14
C LEU A 65 0.54 6.02 -6.37
N THR A 66 1.86 6.17 -6.39
CA THR A 66 2.82 5.08 -6.60
C THR A 66 3.93 5.16 -5.55
N GLN A 67 4.09 4.14 -4.72
CA GLN A 67 5.26 4.01 -3.87
C GLN A 67 6.47 3.70 -4.75
N THR A 68 7.52 4.51 -4.63
CA THR A 68 8.82 4.20 -5.20
C THR A 68 9.84 3.99 -4.10
N ARG A 69 10.33 2.77 -3.91
CA ARG A 69 11.44 2.50 -3.00
C ARG A 69 12.76 2.73 -3.75
N PHE A 70 13.61 3.63 -3.23
CA PHE A 70 15.02 3.85 -3.58
C PHE A 70 15.36 4.08 -5.09
N GLY A 71 15.39 5.33 -5.58
CA GLY A 71 15.93 5.66 -6.93
C GLY A 71 15.70 7.10 -7.40
N ASN A 72 15.98 7.48 -8.66
CA ASN A 72 15.71 8.87 -9.14
C ASN A 72 14.25 9.08 -9.56
N ASN A 73 13.68 10.26 -9.27
CA ASN A 73 12.25 10.60 -9.48
C ASN A 73 11.78 10.47 -10.94
N SER A 74 11.08 9.38 -11.28
CA SER A 74 10.44 9.19 -12.59
C SER A 74 8.99 9.69 -12.61
N LEU A 75 8.79 10.97 -12.27
CA LEU A 75 7.48 11.61 -12.26
C LEU A 75 6.90 11.62 -13.70
N VAL A 76 5.77 10.95 -13.89
CA VAL A 76 5.00 10.99 -15.13
C VAL A 76 4.16 12.27 -15.17
N GLY A 77 3.59 12.66 -14.02
CA GLY A 77 2.87 13.90 -13.88
C GLY A 77 2.11 14.03 -12.55
N THR A 78 1.53 15.20 -12.35
CA THR A 78 0.58 15.46 -11.26
C THR A 78 -0.83 15.29 -11.80
N LEU A 79 -1.60 14.44 -11.13
CA LEU A 79 -3.00 14.18 -11.37
C LEU A 79 -3.83 15.18 -10.57
N PRO A 80 -4.78 15.91 -11.19
CA PRO A 80 -5.74 16.68 -10.43
C PRO A 80 -6.69 15.74 -9.65
N PRO A 81 -7.45 16.27 -8.67
CA PRO A 81 -8.60 15.57 -8.12
C PRO A 81 -9.59 15.17 -9.23
N GLY A 82 -10.35 14.10 -8.98
CA GLY A 82 -11.35 13.54 -9.89
C GLY A 82 -10.78 12.58 -10.94
N GLN A 83 -9.47 12.30 -10.91
CA GLN A 83 -8.85 11.36 -11.84
C GLN A 83 -9.38 9.95 -11.60
N VAL A 84 -9.92 9.32 -12.64
CA VAL A 84 -10.39 7.94 -12.57
C VAL A 84 -9.19 6.99 -12.52
N VAL A 85 -9.21 6.10 -11.53
CA VAL A 85 -8.25 5.02 -11.32
C VAL A 85 -9.02 3.72 -11.09
N ARG A 86 -8.41 2.60 -11.40
CA ARG A 86 -9.00 1.27 -11.19
C ARG A 86 -8.01 0.38 -10.47
N PHE A 87 -8.38 -0.13 -9.31
CA PHE A 87 -7.60 -1.12 -8.59
C PHE A 87 -8.02 -2.52 -9.02
N ASN A 88 -7.04 -3.39 -9.26
CA ASN A 88 -7.31 -4.74 -9.78
C ASN A 88 -6.78 -5.84 -8.84
N GLN A 89 -5.83 -5.53 -7.97
CA GLN A 89 -5.20 -6.53 -7.12
C GLN A 89 -4.69 -5.93 -5.82
N VAL A 90 -4.72 -6.71 -4.74
CA VAL A 90 -4.13 -6.36 -3.45
C VAL A 90 -3.15 -7.45 -3.02
N ILE A 91 -1.89 -7.06 -2.82
CA ILE A 91 -0.84 -7.96 -2.35
C ILE A 91 -0.44 -7.56 -0.93
N ARG A 92 -0.57 -8.51 0.01
CA ARG A 92 -0.03 -8.38 1.35
C ARG A 92 1.41 -8.85 1.40
N TRP A 93 2.28 -7.99 1.91
CA TRP A 93 3.66 -8.31 2.28
C TRP A 93 3.75 -8.33 3.80
N SER A 94 4.15 -9.45 4.37
CA SER A 94 4.37 -9.57 5.81
C SER A 94 5.77 -10.08 6.07
N ASN A 95 6.49 -9.43 6.97
CA ASN A 95 7.72 -9.94 7.58
C ASN A 95 7.64 -9.82 9.10
N ILE A 96 8.73 -10.17 9.80
CA ILE A 96 8.79 -10.14 11.26
C ILE A 96 8.66 -8.73 11.88
N TYR A 97 8.78 -7.67 11.07
CA TYR A 97 8.80 -6.28 11.53
C TYR A 97 7.55 -5.50 11.13
N TYR A 98 6.94 -5.80 9.98
CA TYR A 98 5.78 -5.09 9.46
C TYR A 98 4.92 -5.94 8.53
N THR A 99 3.67 -5.52 8.37
CA THR A 99 2.77 -5.97 7.31
C THR A 99 2.32 -4.75 6.51
N ASP A 100 2.40 -4.83 5.19
CA ASP A 100 1.91 -3.83 4.23
C ASP A 100 0.93 -4.49 3.26
N ASP A 101 -0.02 -3.70 2.78
CA ASP A 101 -0.89 -4.05 1.67
C ASP A 101 -0.62 -3.08 0.52
N ASP A 102 -0.16 -3.62 -0.62
CA ASP A 102 0.05 -2.90 -1.86
C ASP A 102 -1.18 -3.07 -2.76
N LEU A 103 -1.82 -1.97 -3.13
CA LEU A 103 -2.89 -1.92 -4.11
C LEU A 103 -2.31 -1.66 -5.50
N TYR A 104 -2.50 -2.61 -6.42
CA TYR A 104 -2.09 -2.48 -7.81
C TYR A 104 -3.28 -2.03 -8.65
N GLY A 105 -3.03 -1.08 -9.54
CA GLY A 105 -4.08 -0.50 -10.36
C GLY A 105 -3.56 0.16 -11.62
N GLU A 106 -4.51 0.69 -12.38
CA GLU A 106 -4.26 1.38 -13.63
C GLU A 106 -5.09 2.66 -13.76
N LEU A 107 -4.60 3.58 -14.59
CA LEU A 107 -5.32 4.81 -14.94
C LEU A 107 -4.91 5.28 -16.34
N VAL A 108 -5.73 6.15 -16.94
CA VAL A 108 -5.41 6.83 -18.21
C VAL A 108 -5.03 8.28 -17.95
N TYR A 109 -3.81 8.67 -18.31
CA TYR A 109 -3.30 10.04 -18.18
C TYR A 109 -2.71 10.51 -19.51
N LYS A 110 -3.17 11.67 -20.00
CA LYS A 110 -2.76 12.23 -21.31
C LYS A 110 -2.86 11.22 -22.46
N GLY A 111 -3.96 10.45 -22.49
CA GLY A 111 -4.22 9.45 -23.54
C GLY A 111 -3.42 8.16 -23.44
N LYS A 112 -2.58 7.99 -22.41
CA LYS A 112 -1.80 6.78 -22.19
C LYS A 112 -2.22 6.07 -20.90
N ARG A 113 -2.26 4.74 -20.94
CA ARG A 113 -2.53 3.90 -19.77
C ARG A 113 -1.25 3.70 -18.96
N TYR A 114 -1.34 3.87 -17.64
CA TYR A 114 -0.26 3.70 -16.68
C TYR A 114 -0.68 2.69 -15.62
N GLN A 115 0.23 1.78 -15.29
CA GLN A 115 0.13 0.91 -14.12
C GLN A 115 0.75 1.64 -12.92
N PHE A 116 0.18 1.44 -11.74
CA PHE A 116 0.66 2.04 -10.50
C PHE A 116 0.52 1.06 -9.32
N LYS A 117 1.25 1.36 -8.23
CA LYS A 117 1.25 0.59 -6.99
C LYS A 117 1.16 1.50 -5.78
N TYR A 118 0.03 1.48 -5.09
CA TYR A 118 -0.21 2.30 -3.90
C TYR A 118 -0.03 1.47 -2.62
N SER A 119 0.90 1.86 -1.76
CA SER A 119 1.19 1.18 -0.48
C SER A 119 0.32 1.76 0.63
N THR A 120 -0.46 0.92 1.32
CA THR A 120 -1.30 1.37 2.45
C THR A 120 -0.47 1.82 3.66
N LEU A 121 0.77 1.34 3.79
CA LEU A 121 1.71 1.80 4.81
C LEU A 121 2.02 3.31 4.75
N LEU A 122 1.78 3.99 3.62
CA LEU A 122 1.89 5.46 3.55
C LEU A 122 0.97 6.18 4.56
N HIS A 123 -0.07 5.49 5.02
CA HIS A 123 -1.04 6.00 5.98
C HIS A 123 -1.37 4.93 7.04
N GLN A 124 -0.32 4.39 7.70
CA GLN A 124 -0.46 3.46 8.83
C GLN A 124 -1.51 3.97 9.84
N GLY A 125 -2.44 3.09 10.19
CA GLY A 125 -3.37 3.28 11.30
C GLY A 125 -4.83 3.36 10.92
N ASN A 126 -5.22 4.02 9.83
CA ASN A 126 -6.52 4.70 9.90
C ASN A 126 -7.47 4.54 8.70
N GLU A 127 -7.21 3.60 7.78
CA GLU A 127 -7.97 3.48 6.52
C GLU A 127 -8.08 4.82 5.75
N ILE A 128 -7.19 5.77 6.04
CA ILE A 128 -7.16 7.11 5.43
C ILE A 128 -7.01 6.98 3.91
N TRP A 129 -6.35 5.93 3.46
CA TRP A 129 -6.23 5.59 2.05
C TRP A 129 -7.60 5.33 1.37
N LEU A 130 -8.60 4.76 2.06
CA LEU A 130 -9.98 4.69 1.54
C LEU A 130 -10.53 6.09 1.28
N ARG A 131 -10.16 7.09 2.10
CA ARG A 131 -10.63 8.47 1.92
C ARG A 131 -9.93 9.20 0.77
N LEU A 132 -8.85 8.66 0.22
CA LEU A 132 -8.17 9.23 -0.93
C LEU A 132 -8.87 8.88 -2.26
N PHE A 133 -9.73 7.87 -2.24
CA PHE A 133 -10.44 7.34 -3.41
C PHE A 133 -11.94 7.32 -3.10
N ASP A 134 -12.72 8.09 -3.85
CA ASP A 134 -14.16 8.14 -3.64
C ASP A 134 -14.90 7.06 -4.42
N GLU A 135 -15.94 6.48 -3.80
CA GLU A 135 -17.01 5.79 -4.53
C GLU A 135 -18.04 6.80 -5.09
N ASP A 136 -18.28 7.93 -4.41
CA ASP A 136 -19.25 8.96 -4.80
C ASP A 136 -18.62 10.37 -4.66
N PHE A 137 -17.89 10.81 -5.69
CA PHE A 137 -17.17 12.10 -5.72
C PHE A 137 -18.02 13.33 -5.30
N ASP A 138 -19.34 13.24 -5.49
CA ASP A 138 -20.30 14.31 -5.19
C ASP A 138 -20.92 14.20 -3.79
N ALA A 139 -20.64 13.13 -3.03
CA ALA A 139 -21.14 12.96 -1.68
C ALA A 139 -20.43 13.92 -0.70
N PRO A 140 -21.18 14.58 0.21
CA PRO A 140 -20.59 15.44 1.22
C PRO A 140 -19.55 14.70 2.06
N ARG A 141 -18.44 15.38 2.39
CA ARG A 141 -17.44 14.83 3.31
C ARG A 141 -18.15 14.47 4.62
N PRO A 142 -18.00 13.25 5.16
CA PRO A 142 -18.51 12.93 6.49
C PRO A 142 -17.90 13.93 7.49
N PRO A 143 -18.68 14.45 8.45
CA PRO A 143 -18.16 15.41 9.40
C PRO A 143 -17.03 14.77 10.22
N PRO A 144 -16.01 15.53 10.65
CA PRO A 144 -14.89 15.03 11.47
C PRO A 144 -15.33 14.16 12.65
N GLU A 145 -16.48 14.45 13.26
CA GLU A 145 -16.98 13.68 14.40
C GLU A 145 -17.60 12.33 14.01
N SER A 146 -17.98 12.11 12.76
CA SER A 146 -18.49 10.80 12.31
C SER A 146 -17.38 9.75 12.16
N TYR A 147 -16.12 10.17 12.24
CA TYR A 147 -15.00 9.26 12.19
C TYR A 147 -14.79 8.55 13.55
N PRO A 148 -14.33 7.27 13.52
CA PRO A 148 -13.77 6.59 14.69
C PRO A 148 -12.82 7.52 15.44
N LYS A 149 -12.88 7.50 16.78
CA LYS A 149 -12.11 8.43 17.65
C LYS A 149 -10.61 8.41 17.38
N GLU A 150 -10.10 7.30 16.84
CA GLU A 150 -8.71 7.07 16.47
C GLU A 150 -8.26 7.95 15.27
N PHE A 151 -9.23 8.55 14.56
CA PHE A 151 -9.05 9.32 13.32
C PHE A 151 -9.50 10.79 13.43
N ARG A 152 -9.87 11.23 14.65
CA ARG A 152 -10.23 12.62 14.96
C ARG A 152 -9.02 13.43 15.37
#